data_AF-A0A5C8CG19-F1
#
_entry.id   AF-A0A5C8CG19-F1
#
_cell.length_a   1.000
_cell.length_b   1.000
_cell.length_c   1.000
_cell.angle_alpha   90.00
_cell.angle_beta   90.00
_cell.angle_gamma   90.00
#
_symmetry.space_group_name_H-M   'P 1'
#
loop_
_entity.id
_entity.type
_entity.pdbx_description
1 polymer ?
#
loop_
_entity_poly.entity_id
_entity_poly.type
_entity_poly.pdbx_seq_one_letter_code
_entity_poly.pdbx_strand_id
1 'polypeptide(L)'
;MRKGKKDFPKRFEYIAETILRNEIKKEQFESFIEKAFANATCGQSPDNNSKNITAVGFISSAISKYLKNKIGIDIGESVTVGLEARLLNGLKAKRHALKNEALEKSDADYILKCLLYGDVYFQKNNKNLLYLYKVGEDRYLQMTINTKFTVSKRGTYFNIPLVRNIQFLNDNQVTSKYIKNKLLELIK
;
A
#
# COMPACT_ATOMS: atom_id res chain seq x y z
N MET A 1 7.29 -22.39 -19.57
CA MET A 1 7.16 -20.97 -19.18
C MET A 1 5.93 -20.37 -19.86
N ARG A 2 4.94 -19.84 -19.12
CA ARG A 2 3.72 -19.23 -19.71
C ARG A 2 4.10 -17.97 -20.51
N LYS A 3 3.56 -17.81 -21.73
CA LYS A 3 3.87 -16.75 -22.71
C LYS A 3 3.76 -15.31 -22.18
N GLY A 4 3.10 -15.06 -21.04
CA GLY A 4 2.96 -13.73 -20.44
C GLY A 4 4.11 -13.22 -19.55
N LYS A 5 5.10 -14.05 -19.18
CA LYS A 5 6.22 -13.59 -18.30
C LYS A 5 7.26 -12.75 -19.04
N LYS A 6 7.41 -12.88 -20.36
CA LYS A 6 8.52 -12.27 -21.13
C LYS A 6 8.37 -10.75 -21.29
N ASP A 7 7.13 -10.24 -21.26
CA ASP A 7 6.82 -8.82 -21.48
C ASP A 7 6.39 -8.07 -20.23
N PHE A 8 6.30 -8.75 -19.07
CA PHE A 8 5.87 -8.10 -17.83
C PHE A 8 6.98 -7.20 -17.27
N PRO A 9 6.73 -5.91 -16.96
CA PRO A 9 7.79 -5.04 -16.50
C PRO A 9 8.40 -5.53 -15.18
N LYS A 10 9.73 -5.62 -15.13
CA LYS A 10 10.51 -6.09 -13.95
C LYS A 10 10.04 -5.51 -12.62
N ARG A 11 9.65 -4.22 -12.59
CA ARG A 11 9.16 -3.54 -11.38
C ARG A 11 7.88 -4.13 -10.75
N PHE A 12 7.16 -4.99 -11.47
CA PHE A 12 5.90 -5.61 -11.01
C PHE A 12 6.00 -7.13 -10.87
N GLU A 13 7.15 -7.72 -11.15
CA GLU A 13 7.32 -9.18 -11.19
C GLU A 13 6.76 -9.85 -9.93
N TYR A 14 7.07 -9.30 -8.74
CA TYR A 14 6.56 -9.81 -7.46
C TYR A 14 5.04 -9.72 -7.29
N ILE A 15 4.39 -8.66 -7.80
CA ILE A 15 2.92 -8.60 -7.79
C ILE A 15 2.35 -9.71 -8.68
N ALA A 16 2.90 -9.90 -9.88
CA ALA A 16 2.44 -10.97 -10.78
C ALA A 16 2.67 -12.36 -10.17
N GLU A 17 3.81 -12.59 -9.51
CA GLU A 17 4.06 -13.85 -8.81
C GLU A 17 3.09 -14.08 -7.66
N THR A 18 2.78 -13.03 -6.89
CA THR A 18 1.80 -13.09 -5.80
C THR A 18 0.41 -13.39 -6.33
N ILE A 19 -0.02 -12.77 -7.43
CA ILE A 19 -1.31 -13.06 -8.07
C ILE A 19 -1.37 -14.51 -8.58
N LEU A 20 -0.29 -15.01 -9.16
CA LEU A 20 -0.24 -16.37 -9.69
C LEU A 20 -0.22 -17.44 -8.59
N ARG A 21 0.34 -17.13 -7.42
CA ARG A 21 0.48 -18.06 -6.29
C ARG A 21 -0.56 -17.85 -5.19
N ASN A 22 -1.25 -16.70 -5.20
CA ASN A 22 -2.12 -16.20 -4.14
C ASN A 22 -1.46 -16.16 -2.74
N GLU A 23 -0.15 -15.90 -2.68
CA GLU A 23 0.62 -15.90 -1.44
C GLU A 23 1.71 -14.84 -1.46
N ILE A 24 1.93 -14.17 -0.31
CA ILE A 24 3.03 -13.22 -0.11
C ILE A 24 4.18 -13.95 0.59
N LYS A 25 5.33 -14.06 -0.07
CA LYS A 25 6.49 -14.72 0.51
C LYS A 25 7.22 -13.80 1.48
N LYS A 26 7.36 -14.23 2.73
CA LYS A 26 8.03 -13.49 3.81
C LYS A 26 9.43 -13.02 3.42
N GLU A 27 10.29 -13.92 2.93
CA GLU A 27 11.66 -13.59 2.51
C GLU A 27 11.71 -12.52 1.42
N GLN A 28 10.77 -12.54 0.47
CA GLN A 28 10.70 -11.54 -0.59
C GLN A 28 10.23 -10.19 -0.06
N PHE A 29 9.25 -10.18 0.86
CA PHE A 29 8.80 -8.97 1.52
C PHE A 29 9.92 -8.36 2.38
N GLU A 30 10.59 -9.16 3.20
CA GLU A 30 11.72 -8.71 4.02
C GLU A 30 12.84 -8.15 3.14
N SER A 31 13.27 -8.86 2.10
CA SER A 31 14.28 -8.37 1.16
C SER A 31 13.87 -7.04 0.49
N PHE A 32 12.59 -6.86 0.17
CA PHE A 32 12.08 -5.58 -0.32
C PHE A 32 12.21 -4.45 0.71
N ILE A 33 11.84 -4.70 1.96
CA ILE A 33 11.97 -3.74 3.06
C ILE A 33 13.45 -3.37 3.25
N GLU A 34 14.34 -4.36 3.29
CA GLU A 34 15.78 -4.11 3.42
C GLU A 34 16.31 -3.22 2.31
N LYS A 35 15.97 -3.52 1.06
CA LYS A 35 16.39 -2.73 -0.11
C LYS A 35 15.76 -1.34 -0.14
N ALA A 36 14.55 -1.16 0.39
CA ALA A 36 13.90 0.14 0.45
C ALA A 36 14.56 1.08 1.48
N PHE A 37 15.05 0.52 2.59
CA PHE A 37 15.72 1.27 3.66
C PHE A 37 17.26 1.26 3.57
N ALA A 38 17.86 0.40 2.74
CA ALA A 38 19.29 0.42 2.48
C ALA A 38 19.71 1.82 2.01
N ASN A 39 20.62 2.44 2.76
CA ASN A 39 21.05 3.82 2.55
C ASN A 39 21.46 4.06 1.09
N ALA A 40 20.97 5.16 0.51
CA ALA A 40 21.65 5.86 -0.57
C ALA A 40 22.94 6.48 0.02
N THR A 41 23.92 5.64 0.35
CA THR A 41 25.23 6.07 0.86
C THR A 41 25.89 6.98 -0.17
N CYS A 42 26.21 8.21 0.27
CA CYS A 42 27.10 9.19 -0.36
C CYS A 42 27.15 9.17 -1.91
N GLY A 43 26.25 9.94 -2.54
CA GLY A 43 26.39 10.33 -3.95
C GLY A 43 26.05 9.26 -5.00
N GLN A 44 25.75 8.02 -4.61
CA GLN A 44 25.19 7.04 -5.52
C GLN A 44 23.67 7.22 -5.60
N SER A 45 23.18 7.54 -6.79
CA SER A 45 21.74 7.50 -7.09
C SER A 45 21.23 6.12 -6.69
N PRO A 46 20.23 5.99 -5.80
CA PRO A 46 19.75 4.67 -5.39
C PRO A 46 19.23 3.97 -6.65
N ASP A 47 19.98 2.98 -7.14
CA ASP A 47 19.72 2.26 -8.38
C ASP A 47 18.24 1.94 -8.53
N ASN A 48 17.49 2.74 -9.32
CA ASN A 48 16.12 2.50 -9.78
C ASN A 48 15.05 1.96 -8.80
N ASN A 49 15.35 1.79 -7.50
CA ASN A 49 14.58 0.98 -6.56
C ASN A 49 13.39 1.74 -6.00
N SER A 50 13.41 3.08 -6.04
CA SER A 50 12.31 3.93 -5.59
C SER A 50 10.96 3.61 -6.28
N LYS A 51 11.02 3.05 -7.50
CA LYS A 51 9.84 2.66 -8.30
C LYS A 51 9.55 1.16 -8.27
N ASN A 52 10.32 0.36 -7.52
CA ASN A 52 10.01 -1.05 -7.33
C ASN A 52 8.76 -1.20 -6.50
N ILE A 53 7.98 -2.22 -6.84
CA ILE A 53 6.71 -2.51 -6.19
C ILE A 53 6.72 -3.95 -5.74
N THR A 54 6.28 -4.17 -4.49
CA THR A 54 6.01 -5.50 -3.96
C THR A 54 4.54 -5.63 -3.57
N ALA A 55 4.06 -6.88 -3.47
CA ALA A 55 2.76 -7.16 -2.89
C ALA A 55 2.84 -7.10 -1.35
N VAL A 56 1.87 -6.44 -0.72
CA VAL A 56 1.84 -6.24 0.73
C VAL A 56 0.53 -6.62 1.39
N GLY A 57 -0.42 -7.17 0.64
CA GLY A 57 -1.67 -7.68 1.19
C GLY A 57 -2.71 -7.88 0.12
N PHE A 58 -3.92 -8.20 0.56
CA PHE A 58 -5.08 -8.36 -0.29
C PHE A 58 -6.24 -7.53 0.25
N ILE A 59 -7.05 -6.95 -0.63
CA ILE A 59 -8.34 -6.37 -0.23
C ILE A 59 -9.33 -7.51 -0.10
N SER A 60 -10.03 -7.57 1.03
CA SER A 60 -11.00 -8.63 1.30
C SER A 60 -12.16 -8.61 0.30
N SER A 61 -12.76 -9.78 0.08
CA SER A 61 -13.93 -9.91 -0.81
C SER A 61 -15.11 -9.05 -0.34
N ALA A 62 -15.27 -8.84 0.97
CA ALA A 62 -16.28 -7.96 1.54
C ALA A 62 -16.09 -6.51 1.08
N ILE A 63 -14.87 -5.99 1.16
CA ILE A 63 -14.55 -4.63 0.71
C ILE A 63 -14.72 -4.51 -0.81
N SER A 64 -14.27 -5.50 -1.58
CA SER A 64 -14.44 -5.53 -3.03
C SER A 64 -15.93 -5.52 -3.44
N LYS A 65 -16.77 -6.31 -2.75
CA LYS A 65 -18.22 -6.32 -2.95
C LYS A 65 -18.86 -4.98 -2.56
N TYR A 66 -18.44 -4.38 -1.45
CA TYR A 66 -18.90 -3.06 -1.04
C TYR A 66 -18.58 -2.00 -2.11
N LEU A 67 -17.33 -1.95 -2.58
CA LEU A 67 -16.90 -1.02 -3.62
C LEU A 67 -17.71 -1.19 -4.92
N LYS A 68 -17.92 -2.43 -5.36
CA LYS A 68 -18.70 -2.71 -6.57
C LYS A 68 -20.17 -2.32 -6.40
N ASN A 69 -20.80 -2.75 -5.33
CA ASN A 69 -22.26 -2.66 -5.17
C ASN A 69 -22.74 -1.30 -4.66
N LYS A 70 -21.97 -0.64 -3.79
CA LYS A 70 -22.36 0.63 -3.16
C LYS A 70 -21.74 1.85 -3.85
N ILE A 71 -20.53 1.71 -4.38
CA ILE A 71 -19.78 2.83 -4.97
C ILE A 71 -19.69 2.73 -6.50
N GLY A 72 -19.94 1.56 -7.10
CA GLY A 72 -19.77 1.32 -8.53
C GLY A 72 -18.31 1.13 -8.98
N ILE A 73 -17.40 0.84 -8.05
CA ILE A 73 -15.99 0.62 -8.32
C ILE A 73 -15.70 -0.89 -8.36
N ASP A 74 -15.68 -1.47 -9.56
CA ASP A 74 -15.23 -2.86 -9.74
C ASP A 74 -13.71 -2.97 -9.85
N ILE A 75 -13.08 -3.62 -8.88
CA ILE A 75 -11.62 -3.84 -8.82
C ILE A 75 -11.21 -5.28 -9.17
N GLY A 76 -12.15 -6.12 -9.60
CA GLY A 76 -11.92 -7.51 -9.96
C GLY A 76 -11.71 -8.46 -8.77
N GLU A 77 -11.25 -9.68 -9.08
CA GLU A 77 -11.16 -10.80 -8.13
C GLU A 77 -9.77 -10.97 -7.50
N SER A 78 -8.69 -10.56 -8.19
CA SER A 78 -7.31 -10.69 -7.71
C SER A 78 -6.80 -9.41 -7.07
N VAL A 79 -7.35 -9.05 -5.91
CA VAL A 79 -7.16 -7.71 -5.33
C VAL A 79 -5.90 -7.63 -4.47
N THR A 80 -4.75 -7.91 -5.08
CA THR A 80 -3.44 -7.72 -4.45
C THR A 80 -3.13 -6.23 -4.32
N VAL A 81 -2.71 -5.80 -3.13
CA VAL A 81 -2.27 -4.42 -2.87
C VAL A 81 -0.77 -4.32 -3.11
N GLY A 82 -0.35 -3.40 -3.98
CA GLY A 82 1.06 -3.09 -4.21
C GLY A 82 1.59 -1.93 -3.36
N LEU A 83 2.84 -2.02 -2.93
CA LEU A 83 3.57 -0.96 -2.22
C LEU A 83 4.81 -0.53 -3.02
N GLU A 84 4.90 0.76 -3.34
CA GLU A 84 6.10 1.36 -3.93
C GLU A 84 7.15 1.67 -2.86
N ALA A 85 8.42 1.31 -3.10
CA ALA A 85 9.52 1.52 -2.16
C ALA A 85 9.73 3.00 -1.78
N ARG A 86 9.43 3.95 -2.69
CA ARG A 86 9.50 5.40 -2.39
C ARG A 86 8.61 5.86 -1.24
N LEU A 87 7.60 5.08 -0.85
CA LEU A 87 6.76 5.41 0.30
C LEU A 87 7.45 5.11 1.63
N LEU A 88 8.50 4.28 1.63
CA LEU A 88 9.27 3.91 2.81
C LEU A 88 10.47 4.83 3.03
N ASN A 89 11.15 5.28 1.98
CA ASN A 89 12.38 6.09 2.11
C ASN A 89 12.49 7.24 1.08
N GLY A 90 11.41 7.57 0.36
CA GLY A 90 11.40 8.65 -0.63
C GLY A 90 11.03 10.02 -0.04
N LEU A 91 10.86 11.03 -0.90
CA LEU A 91 10.50 12.41 -0.50
C LEU A 91 9.26 12.49 0.40
N LYS A 92 8.29 11.59 0.20
CA LYS A 92 7.08 11.56 1.03
C LYS A 92 7.38 11.04 2.44
N ALA A 93 8.14 9.95 2.54
CA ALA A 93 8.62 9.43 3.82
C ALA A 93 9.47 10.46 4.57
N LYS A 94 10.37 11.17 3.88
CA LYS A 94 11.18 12.25 4.47
C LYS A 94 10.32 13.39 5.05
N ARG A 95 9.23 13.77 4.36
CA ARG A 95 8.29 14.77 4.88
C ARG A 95 7.54 14.30 6.13
N HIS A 96 7.22 13.01 6.19
CA HIS A 96 6.60 12.41 7.37
C HIS A 96 7.60 12.30 8.52
N ALA A 97 8.88 12.02 8.22
CA ALA A 97 9.95 11.94 9.22
C ALA A 97 10.16 13.28 9.94
N LEU A 98 10.03 14.41 9.24
CA LEU A 98 10.05 15.76 9.86
C LEU A 98 8.95 15.98 10.91
N LYS A 99 7.92 15.12 10.93
CA LYS A 99 6.80 15.16 11.87
C LYS A 99 6.78 13.97 12.83
N ASN A 100 7.80 13.11 12.81
CA ASN A 100 7.82 11.83 13.51
C ASN A 100 6.66 10.89 13.11
N GLU A 101 6.23 10.98 11.84
CA GLU A 101 5.12 10.18 11.27
C GLU A 101 5.63 9.09 10.28
N ALA A 102 6.94 9.03 10.02
CA ALA A 102 7.52 8.05 9.08
C ALA A 102 7.66 6.66 9.70
N LEU A 103 7.72 5.64 8.84
CA LEU A 103 7.99 4.26 9.23
C LEU A 103 9.49 4.02 9.28
N GLU A 104 9.92 3.23 10.26
CA GLU A 104 11.26 2.68 10.34
C GLU A 104 11.30 1.24 9.79
N LYS A 105 12.50 0.70 9.60
CA LYS A 105 12.68 -0.68 9.10
C LYS A 105 12.01 -1.70 10.05
N SER A 106 12.09 -1.46 11.36
CA SER A 106 11.48 -2.27 12.42
C SER A 106 9.95 -2.30 12.36
N ASP A 107 9.32 -1.26 11.80
CA ASP A 107 7.86 -1.10 11.72
C ASP A 107 7.22 -1.83 10.53
N ALA A 108 8.01 -2.57 9.74
CA ALA A 108 7.54 -3.15 8.49
C ALA A 108 6.43 -4.20 8.65
N ASP A 109 6.38 -4.88 9.80
CA ASP A 109 5.34 -5.86 10.12
C ASP A 109 3.95 -5.21 10.25
N TYR A 110 3.89 -3.95 10.69
CA TYR A 110 2.65 -3.20 10.80
C TYR A 110 1.99 -2.96 9.44
N ILE A 111 2.74 -2.97 8.33
CA ILE A 111 2.18 -2.84 6.98
C ILE A 111 1.20 -4.00 6.69
N LEU A 112 1.63 -5.22 7.00
CA LEU A 112 0.82 -6.43 6.82
C LEU A 112 -0.33 -6.45 7.82
N LYS A 113 -0.06 -6.17 9.10
CA LYS A 113 -1.09 -6.11 10.15
C LYS A 113 -2.18 -5.08 9.83
N CYS A 114 -1.80 -3.93 9.27
CA CYS A 114 -2.75 -2.87 8.91
C CYS A 114 -3.71 -3.28 7.81
N LEU A 115 -3.21 -4.03 6.81
CA LEU A 115 -4.06 -4.57 5.75
C LEU A 115 -4.95 -5.73 6.20
N LEU A 116 -4.51 -6.51 7.19
CA LEU A 116 -5.25 -7.67 7.69
C LEU A 116 -6.28 -7.32 8.77
N TYR A 117 -5.93 -6.40 9.68
CA TYR A 117 -6.67 -6.14 10.92
C TYR A 117 -7.04 -4.67 11.12
N GLY A 118 -6.62 -3.78 10.21
CA GLY A 118 -6.98 -2.38 10.28
C GLY A 118 -8.45 -2.15 9.94
N ASP A 119 -9.06 -1.18 10.62
CA ASP A 119 -10.38 -0.68 10.25
C ASP A 119 -10.32 -0.04 8.87
N VAL A 120 -11.30 -0.36 8.03
CA VAL A 120 -11.33 0.09 6.64
C VAL A 120 -12.43 1.11 6.43
N TYR A 121 -12.05 2.24 5.86
CA TYR A 121 -12.94 3.34 5.55
C TYR A 121 -12.86 3.72 4.08
N PHE A 122 -13.99 4.12 3.51
CA PHE A 122 -14.03 4.70 2.17
C PHE A 122 -13.94 6.23 2.24
N GLN A 123 -12.95 6.80 1.55
CA GLN A 123 -12.81 8.26 1.40
C GLN A 123 -13.60 8.74 0.19
N LYS A 124 -14.77 9.35 0.42
CA LYS A 124 -15.69 9.77 -0.65
C LYS A 124 -15.06 10.73 -1.66
N ASN A 125 -14.22 11.66 -1.20
CA ASN A 125 -13.66 12.73 -2.03
C ASN A 125 -12.61 12.22 -3.03
N ASN A 126 -11.79 11.25 -2.61
CA ASN A 126 -10.64 10.78 -3.39
C ASN A 126 -10.81 9.36 -3.93
N LYS A 127 -11.94 8.70 -3.63
CA LYS A 127 -12.24 7.30 -3.99
C LYS A 127 -11.14 6.31 -3.57
N ASN A 128 -10.49 6.60 -2.45
CA ASN A 128 -9.47 5.73 -1.87
C ASN A 128 -10.05 4.95 -0.70
N LEU A 129 -9.46 3.81 -0.40
CA LEU A 129 -9.62 3.15 0.89
C LEU A 129 -8.60 3.72 1.88
N LEU A 130 -9.02 3.80 3.13
CA LEU A 130 -8.18 4.16 4.24
C LEU A 130 -8.21 3.00 5.24
N TYR A 131 -7.06 2.41 5.49
CA TYR A 131 -6.85 1.42 6.53
C TYR A 131 -6.22 2.13 7.72
N LEU A 132 -6.77 1.89 8.90
CA LEU A 132 -6.28 2.44 10.16
C LEU A 132 -6.09 1.30 11.15
N TYR A 133 -4.86 1.11 11.60
CA TYR A 133 -4.51 0.04 12.53
C TYR A 133 -3.90 0.59 13.80
N LYS A 134 -4.43 0.21 14.95
CA LYS A 134 -3.92 0.64 16.25
C LYS A 134 -2.66 -0.15 16.59
N VAL A 135 -1.54 0.55 16.77
CA VAL A 135 -0.21 -0.03 17.00
C VAL A 135 0.17 0.03 18.48
N GLY A 136 -0.33 1.04 19.20
CA GLY A 136 -0.17 1.22 20.65
C GLY A 136 -1.27 2.10 21.21
N GLU A 137 -1.11 2.59 22.44
CA GLU A 137 -2.15 3.38 23.13
C GLU A 137 -2.54 4.65 22.35
N ASP A 138 -1.53 5.41 21.89
CA ASP A 138 -1.70 6.71 21.20
C ASP A 138 -1.15 6.74 19.77
N ARG A 139 -1.00 5.56 19.14
CA ARG A 139 -0.32 5.44 17.82
C ARG A 139 -1.11 4.54 16.88
N TYR A 140 -1.48 5.10 15.73
CA TYR A 140 -2.10 4.38 14.63
C TYR A 140 -1.20 4.38 13.40
N LEU A 141 -1.14 3.25 12.70
CA LEU A 141 -0.64 3.20 11.34
C LEU A 141 -1.80 3.47 10.37
N GLN A 142 -1.64 4.50 9.56
CA GLN A 142 -2.56 4.83 8.49
C GLN A 142 -1.98 4.39 7.14
N MET A 143 -2.77 3.62 6.38
CA MET A 143 -2.49 3.32 4.97
C MET A 143 -3.63 3.81 4.08
N THR A 144 -3.31 4.62 3.08
CA THR A 144 -4.29 5.05 2.06
C THR A 144 -4.02 4.28 0.78
N ILE A 145 -5.03 3.62 0.23
CA ILE A 145 -4.94 2.76 -0.94
C ILE A 145 -5.82 3.34 -2.04
N ASN A 146 -5.20 3.63 -3.18
CA ASN A 146 -5.94 3.90 -4.40
C ASN A 146 -6.46 2.57 -4.94
N THR A 147 -7.77 2.44 -5.09
CA THR A 147 -8.44 1.19 -5.49
C THR A 147 -8.27 0.87 -6.97
N LYS A 148 -8.01 1.87 -7.81
CA LYS A 148 -7.87 1.72 -9.27
C LYS A 148 -6.66 2.49 -9.74
N PHE A 149 -5.48 1.89 -9.61
CA PHE A 149 -4.30 2.38 -10.30
C PHE A 149 -4.13 1.62 -11.62
N THR A 150 -4.39 2.32 -12.72
CA THR A 150 -4.09 1.79 -14.05
C THR A 150 -2.61 1.94 -14.33
N VAL A 151 -1.93 0.81 -14.48
CA VAL A 151 -0.58 0.78 -15.02
C VAL A 151 -0.66 0.54 -16.51
N SER A 152 -0.01 1.38 -17.31
CA SER A 152 0.27 1.08 -18.72
C SER A 152 1.77 1.08 -18.98
N LYS A 153 2.30 0.03 -19.63
CA LYS A 153 3.64 0.05 -20.22
C LYS A 153 3.72 -0.99 -21.34
N ARG A 154 4.24 -0.59 -22.51
CA ARG A 154 4.42 -1.46 -23.69
C ARG A 154 3.16 -2.23 -24.10
N GLY A 155 2.00 -1.56 -24.13
CA GLY A 155 0.73 -2.16 -24.56
C GLY A 155 0.06 -3.09 -23.56
N THR A 156 0.67 -3.37 -22.41
CA THR A 156 0.02 -4.08 -21.31
C THR A 156 -0.59 -3.09 -20.33
N TYR A 157 -1.86 -3.31 -19.99
CA TYR A 157 -2.59 -2.57 -18.98
C TYR A 157 -2.99 -3.51 -17.85
N PHE A 158 -2.76 -3.09 -16.61
CA PHE A 158 -3.29 -3.82 -15.47
C PHE A 158 -3.75 -2.84 -14.40
N ASN A 159 -4.91 -3.12 -13.82
CA ASN A 159 -5.47 -2.34 -12.73
C ASN A 159 -5.11 -3.03 -11.43
N ILE A 160 -4.42 -2.30 -10.55
CA ILE A 160 -4.10 -2.78 -9.21
C ILE A 160 -4.42 -1.72 -8.18
N PRO A 161 -4.85 -2.13 -6.98
CA PRO A 161 -4.76 -1.27 -5.82
C PRO A 161 -3.30 -0.96 -5.48
N LEU A 162 -2.99 0.30 -5.24
CA LEU A 162 -1.66 0.74 -4.78
C LEU A 162 -1.76 1.58 -3.53
N VAL A 163 -0.82 1.34 -2.61
CA VAL A 163 -0.60 2.22 -1.46
C VAL A 163 -0.18 3.60 -2.00
N ARG A 164 -0.93 4.63 -1.59
CA ARG A 164 -0.70 6.03 -1.94
C ARG A 164 -0.04 6.79 -0.79
N ASN A 165 -0.32 6.39 0.45
CA ASN A 165 0.25 6.97 1.65
C ASN A 165 0.42 5.90 2.72
N ILE A 166 1.49 6.00 3.48
CA ILE A 166 1.70 5.27 4.71
C ILE A 166 2.36 6.21 5.71
N GLN A 167 1.82 6.30 6.93
CA GLN A 167 2.32 7.17 7.98
C GLN A 167 1.74 6.76 9.33
N PHE A 168 2.43 7.08 10.41
CA PHE A 168 1.86 7.04 11.74
C PHE A 168 1.04 8.30 12.02
N LEU A 169 -0.01 8.14 12.82
CA LEU A 169 -0.82 9.20 13.37
C LEU A 169 -1.00 9.00 14.87
N ASN A 170 -1.21 10.10 15.59
CA ASN A 170 -1.69 10.06 16.96
C ASN A 170 -3.22 10.13 17.06
N ASP A 171 -3.76 9.84 18.26
CA ASP A 171 -5.21 9.81 18.52
C ASP A 171 -5.90 11.15 18.22
N ASN A 172 -5.23 12.26 18.51
CA ASN A 172 -5.72 13.60 18.20
C ASN A 172 -5.86 13.83 16.69
N GLN A 173 -4.90 13.36 15.90
CA GLN A 173 -4.94 13.44 14.44
C GLN A 173 -6.02 12.53 13.84
N VAL A 174 -6.20 11.31 14.38
CA VAL A 174 -7.27 10.41 13.96
C VAL A 174 -8.63 11.04 14.23
N THR A 175 -8.85 11.54 15.45
CA THR A 175 -10.10 12.18 15.86
C THR A 175 -10.41 13.40 15.01
N SER A 176 -9.44 14.29 14.82
CA SER A 176 -9.62 15.51 14.02
C SER A 176 -9.84 15.24 12.54
N LYS A 177 -9.09 14.29 11.94
CA LYS A 177 -9.20 14.00 10.51
C LYS A 177 -10.46 13.22 10.16
N TYR A 178 -10.88 12.30 11.02
CA TYR A 178 -11.85 11.26 10.65
C TYR A 178 -13.17 11.33 11.41
N ILE A 179 -13.14 11.50 12.73
CA ILE A 179 -14.36 11.53 13.56
C ILE A 179 -15.13 12.83 13.33
N LYS A 180 -14.43 13.97 13.32
CA LYS A 180 -15.08 15.29 13.18
C LYS A 180 -15.60 15.59 11.77
N ASN A 181 -14.97 15.04 10.73
CA ASN A 181 -15.25 15.47 9.36
C ASN A 181 -16.34 14.66 8.63
N LYS A 182 -16.87 13.55 9.19
CA LYS A 182 -17.86 12.67 8.51
C LYS A 182 -17.48 12.26 7.06
N LEU A 183 -16.20 12.38 6.68
CA LEU A 183 -15.71 12.11 5.31
C LEU A 183 -15.40 10.62 5.08
N LEU A 184 -15.56 9.80 6.11
CA LEU A 184 -15.28 8.38 6.10
C LEU A 184 -16.56 7.58 6.31
N GLU A 185 -16.76 6.58 5.47
CA GLU A 185 -17.77 5.55 5.67
C GLU A 185 -17.05 4.26 6.05
N LEU A 186 -17.33 3.75 7.26
CA LEU A 186 -16.78 2.48 7.73
C LEU A 186 -17.33 1.35 6.87
N ILE A 187 -16.44 0.56 6.30
CA ILE A 187 -16.78 -0.68 5.60
C ILE A 187 -16.74 -1.79 6.65
N LYS A 188 -17.92 -2.34 6.98
CA LYS A 188 -18.06 -3.53 7.82
C LYS A 188 -17.89 -4.80 6.99
#